data_AF-A0AAF5CRP6-F1
#
_entry.id   AF-A0AAF5CRP6-F1
#
_cell.length_a   1.000
_cell.length_b   1.000
_cell.length_c   1.000
_cell.angle_alpha   90.00
_cell.angle_beta   90.00
_cell.angle_gamma   90.00
#
_symmetry.space_group_name_H-M   'P 1'
#
loop_
_entity.id
_entity.type
_entity.pdbx_description
1 polymer ?
#
loop_
_entity_poly.entity_id
_entity_poly.type
_entity_poly.pdbx_seq_one_letter_code
_entity_poly.pdbx_strand_id
1 'polypeptide(L)'
;MKPKEFIILFFLNIITYAIKEDIFSHVNFKYAGHNRYKRTLSSQKGESGLDLNVSVPYIFSARLYQYGNEHNDYEMTKNVEDLFLSTPLYLLGIQYDKIYISRDGAISFNSHPIGDPRSFPLDDPLIAVYWMKSKGGKVWFRETRDPNVIESTRNEINIQYKYGKDYKPDSVVIITWENTQEINTNNDEGNLFQIALILSEKYGTFAHIVYSKLSTNNDAIVGFHGEPGLHYLNLPGSGTEDAILLGDKSDIGIPGEWLFRIDADDQIYLCGPGSKGIECVESCSPNQWYMDCTRECHCESNVSCDSNDGHCPSGRCNKGWRGAPICDRDINECFENKHVCSHETPDCVNTPGAYICLCLDYNNSTKSCNQPVNKEKIVKQFDDKPSTHLPIFQKEVDELNEHLIDAVSTTLQVIFFKTFSLF
;
A
#
# COMPACT_ATOMS: atom_id res chain seq x y z
N MET A 1 -7.51 55.42 40.19
CA MET A 1 -7.86 54.03 39.81
C MET A 1 -7.54 53.12 40.99
N LYS A 2 -8.51 52.33 41.45
CA LYS A 2 -8.44 51.51 42.67
C LYS A 2 -7.57 50.27 42.43
N PRO A 3 -6.95 49.66 43.46
CA PRO A 3 -5.93 48.60 43.33
C PRO A 3 -6.34 47.32 42.56
N LYS A 4 -7.62 47.18 42.15
CA LYS A 4 -8.08 46.07 41.31
C LYS A 4 -7.74 46.23 39.82
N GLU A 5 -7.48 47.43 39.32
CA GLU A 5 -7.19 47.64 37.88
C GLU A 5 -5.73 47.34 37.50
N PHE A 6 -4.81 47.35 38.47
CA PHE A 6 -3.41 46.99 38.22
C PHE A 6 -3.22 45.50 37.94
N ILE A 7 -4.07 44.65 38.52
CA ILE A 7 -3.98 43.19 38.38
C ILE A 7 -4.39 42.77 36.95
N ILE A 8 -5.39 43.42 36.36
CA ILE A 8 -5.89 43.05 35.02
C ILE A 8 -4.89 43.44 33.91
N LEU A 9 -4.18 44.57 34.04
CA LEU A 9 -3.12 44.94 33.08
C LEU A 9 -1.87 44.07 33.19
N PHE A 10 -1.58 43.51 34.37
CA PHE A 10 -0.47 42.59 34.54
C PHE A 10 -0.76 41.23 33.89
N PHE A 11 -2.00 40.73 34.00
CA PHE A 11 -2.40 39.49 33.33
C PHE A 11 -2.50 39.62 31.81
N LEU A 12 -2.92 40.77 31.27
CA LEU A 12 -2.93 41.00 29.82
C LEU A 12 -1.53 41.06 29.20
N ASN A 13 -0.52 41.56 29.94
CA ASN A 13 0.87 41.55 29.47
C ASN A 13 1.54 40.19 29.61
N ILE A 14 1.20 39.39 30.62
CA ILE A 14 1.73 38.03 30.75
C ILE A 14 1.18 37.13 29.64
N ILE A 15 -0.08 37.31 29.24
CA ILE A 15 -0.66 36.53 28.12
C ILE A 15 -0.01 36.93 26.78
N THR A 16 0.31 38.19 26.53
CA THR A 16 1.01 38.59 25.30
C THR A 16 2.50 38.22 25.26
N TYR A 17 3.17 38.10 26.41
CA TYR A 17 4.54 37.57 26.48
C TYR A 17 4.56 36.03 26.39
N ALA A 18 3.60 35.33 26.99
CA ALA A 18 3.48 33.87 26.88
C ALA A 18 3.12 33.41 25.45
N ILE A 19 2.42 34.22 24.66
CA ILE A 19 2.13 33.90 23.25
C ILE A 19 3.32 34.21 22.31
N LYS A 20 4.34 34.96 22.76
CA LYS A 20 5.50 35.31 21.93
C LYS A 20 6.76 34.45 22.13
N GLU A 21 6.91 33.76 23.26
CA GLU A 21 8.08 32.89 23.49
C GLU A 21 7.84 31.40 23.23
N ASP A 22 6.59 30.95 23.08
CA ASP A 22 6.30 29.54 22.73
C ASP A 22 6.37 29.24 21.21
N ILE A 23 6.70 30.24 20.38
CA ILE A 23 6.87 30.06 18.92
C ILE A 23 8.35 29.83 18.53
N PHE A 24 9.31 30.07 19.42
CA PHE A 24 10.74 30.00 19.07
C PHE A 24 11.63 29.43 20.18
N SER A 25 11.33 28.24 20.70
CA SER A 25 12.40 27.34 21.18
C SER A 25 11.90 25.90 21.27
N HIS A 26 12.73 24.96 20.79
CA HIS A 26 12.57 23.51 20.93
C HIS A 26 11.53 22.79 20.06
N VAL A 27 11.56 22.98 18.74
CA VAL A 27 11.40 21.82 17.86
C VAL A 27 12.79 21.22 17.65
N ASN A 28 13.23 20.43 18.64
CA ASN A 28 14.14 19.33 18.35
C ASN A 28 13.38 18.42 17.39
N PHE A 29 13.61 18.63 16.09
CA PHE A 29 12.98 17.85 15.03
C PHE A 29 13.27 16.37 15.29
N LYS A 30 12.23 15.63 15.71
CA LYS A 30 12.32 14.24 16.18
C LYS A 30 12.90 13.29 15.12
N TYR A 31 13.04 13.76 13.88
CA TYR A 31 13.52 12.99 12.74
C TYR A 31 14.84 13.48 12.14
N ALA A 32 15.58 14.37 12.81
CA ALA A 32 16.93 14.77 12.39
C ALA A 32 17.92 13.57 12.28
N GLY A 33 17.57 12.42 12.87
CA GLY A 33 18.34 11.18 12.80
C GLY A 33 17.97 10.20 11.68
N HIS A 34 16.99 10.48 10.81
CA HIS A 34 16.53 9.49 9.84
C HIS A 34 17.51 9.34 8.66
N ASN A 35 18.00 8.12 8.41
CA ASN A 35 19.00 7.81 7.38
C ASN A 35 18.56 8.17 5.94
N ARG A 36 17.25 8.35 5.69
CA ARG A 36 16.73 8.75 4.37
C ARG A 36 17.13 10.19 3.99
N TYR A 37 17.32 11.07 4.97
CA TYR A 37 17.73 12.48 4.75
C TYR A 37 19.26 12.67 4.69
N LYS A 38 20.06 11.63 4.93
CA LYS A 38 21.54 11.73 4.91
C LYS A 38 22.18 11.56 3.54
N ARG A 39 21.41 11.30 2.47
CA ARG A 39 21.96 11.16 1.12
C ARG A 39 22.22 12.52 0.46
N THR A 40 23.09 13.33 1.06
CA THR A 40 23.90 14.40 0.43
C THR A 40 24.36 15.37 1.51
N LEU A 41 25.40 15.03 2.28
CA LEU A 41 26.23 16.00 3.04
C LEU A 41 27.42 15.22 3.63
N SER A 42 28.17 14.56 2.76
CA SER A 42 29.47 13.99 3.11
C SER A 42 30.49 14.50 2.10
N SER A 43 31.54 15.14 2.61
CA SER A 43 32.66 15.73 1.87
C SER A 43 32.34 17.06 1.16
N GLN A 44 32.39 18.17 1.90
CA GLN A 44 33.45 19.16 1.71
C GLN A 44 33.51 20.16 2.88
N LYS A 45 34.75 20.44 3.26
CA LYS A 45 35.21 21.23 4.40
C LYS A 45 35.32 22.68 3.92
N GLY A 46 34.53 23.60 4.47
CA GLY A 46 34.67 25.04 4.19
C GLY A 46 33.35 25.80 4.33
N GLU A 47 33.21 26.49 5.46
CA GLU A 47 32.38 27.67 5.71
C GLU A 47 31.37 28.10 4.63
N SER A 48 30.11 27.75 4.85
CA SER A 48 29.00 28.72 4.82
C SER A 48 27.88 28.16 5.68
N GLY A 49 27.50 28.90 6.73
CA GLY A 49 26.37 28.53 7.58
C GLY A 49 25.10 28.57 6.75
N LEU A 50 24.58 27.39 6.40
CA LEU A 50 23.20 27.25 5.93
C LEU A 50 22.29 27.54 7.13
N ASP A 51 21.74 28.75 7.12
CA ASP A 51 20.71 29.19 8.05
C ASP A 51 19.45 28.31 7.84
N LEU A 52 19.08 27.51 8.85
CA LEU A 52 17.94 26.58 8.78
C LEU A 52 16.57 27.27 8.63
N ASN A 53 16.53 28.61 8.67
CA ASN A 53 15.33 29.39 8.37
C ASN A 53 15.15 29.70 6.88
N VAL A 54 16.06 29.27 5.99
CA VAL A 54 15.80 29.26 4.56
C VAL A 54 14.93 28.04 4.27
N SER A 55 13.62 28.27 4.12
CA SER A 55 12.72 27.28 3.53
C SER A 55 13.38 26.75 2.27
N VAL A 56 13.74 25.46 2.25
CA VAL A 56 14.35 24.82 1.07
C VAL A 56 13.43 25.12 -0.10
N PRO A 57 13.81 25.98 -1.06
CA PRO A 57 12.87 26.44 -2.07
C PRO A 57 12.60 25.24 -2.97
N TYR A 58 11.41 24.63 -2.91
CA TYR A 58 10.86 23.62 -3.83
C TYR A 58 11.85 23.22 -4.96
N ILE A 59 12.90 22.45 -4.63
CA ILE A 59 13.96 22.13 -5.61
C ILE A 59 13.50 20.95 -6.48
N PHE A 60 12.51 20.20 -6.00
CA PHE A 60 11.92 19.07 -6.69
C PHE A 60 10.51 19.46 -7.13
N SER A 61 10.35 19.58 -8.45
CA SER A 61 9.04 19.60 -9.11
C SER A 61 8.75 18.19 -9.60
N ALA A 62 7.46 17.83 -9.67
CA ALA A 62 7.02 16.54 -10.17
C ALA A 62 7.61 16.27 -11.56
N ARG A 63 8.26 15.12 -11.73
CA ARG A 63 9.00 14.73 -12.92
C ARG A 63 8.12 13.89 -13.83
N LEU A 64 7.62 14.54 -14.88
CA LEU A 64 6.89 13.85 -15.94
C LEU A 64 7.79 12.84 -16.67
N TYR A 65 7.22 11.70 -17.00
CA TYR A 65 7.76 10.84 -18.04
C TYR A 65 7.68 11.56 -19.38
N GLN A 66 8.64 11.32 -20.24
CA GLN A 66 8.61 11.81 -21.62
C GLN A 66 7.34 11.33 -22.35
N TYR A 67 6.60 12.28 -22.94
CA TYR A 67 5.29 12.06 -23.56
C TYR A 67 5.15 12.91 -24.83
N GLY A 68 4.14 12.62 -25.64
CA GLY A 68 3.85 13.35 -26.87
C GLY A 68 4.27 12.61 -28.14
N ASN A 69 3.96 13.20 -29.28
CA ASN A 69 4.16 12.59 -30.59
C ASN A 69 5.63 12.27 -30.89
N GLU A 70 6.56 13.07 -30.38
CA GLU A 70 8.01 12.87 -30.49
C GLU A 70 8.51 11.62 -29.74
N HIS A 71 7.72 11.12 -28.78
CA HIS A 71 7.98 9.89 -28.03
C HIS A 71 7.13 8.71 -28.52
N ASN A 72 6.49 8.86 -29.70
CA ASN A 72 5.59 7.90 -30.33
C ASN A 72 4.33 7.59 -29.50
N ASP A 73 3.85 8.56 -28.73
CA ASP A 73 2.56 8.45 -28.06
C ASP A 73 1.42 8.58 -29.07
N TYR A 74 0.33 7.87 -28.84
CA TYR A 74 -0.93 8.08 -29.54
C TYR A 74 -1.66 9.30 -28.96
N GLU A 75 -2.17 10.18 -29.82
CA GLU A 75 -3.08 11.25 -29.43
C GLU A 75 -4.53 10.71 -29.39
N MET A 76 -5.23 10.86 -28.26
CA MET A 76 -6.65 10.49 -28.18
C MET A 76 -7.49 11.36 -29.11
N THR A 77 -8.26 10.73 -29.98
CA THR A 77 -9.17 11.44 -30.92
C THR A 77 -10.62 11.46 -30.44
N LYS A 78 -11.01 10.48 -29.61
CA LYS A 78 -12.33 10.35 -29.00
C LYS A 78 -12.30 10.75 -27.53
N ASN A 79 -13.48 10.82 -26.90
CA ASN A 79 -13.59 11.01 -25.45
C ASN A 79 -13.11 9.80 -24.66
N VAL A 80 -13.21 8.60 -25.26
CA VAL A 80 -12.70 7.35 -24.70
C VAL A 80 -11.97 6.60 -25.82
N GLU A 81 -10.75 6.14 -25.54
CA GLU A 81 -9.97 5.27 -26.42
C GLU A 81 -9.58 4.02 -25.64
N ASP A 82 -9.53 2.89 -26.34
CA ASP A 82 -9.12 1.63 -25.77
C ASP A 82 -7.66 1.29 -26.09
N LEU A 83 -7.01 0.61 -25.15
CA LEU A 83 -5.64 0.12 -25.29
C LEU A 83 -5.59 -1.34 -24.84
N PHE A 84 -5.20 -2.22 -25.76
CA PHE A 84 -4.81 -3.60 -25.42
C PHE A 84 -3.40 -3.59 -24.84
N LEU A 85 -3.23 -4.28 -23.72
CA LEU A 85 -1.97 -4.34 -23.00
C LEU A 85 -1.16 -5.55 -23.44
N SER A 86 0.13 -5.34 -23.67
CA SER A 86 1.07 -6.42 -23.99
C SER A 86 1.53 -7.19 -22.75
N THR A 87 1.43 -6.57 -21.58
CA THR A 87 1.59 -7.18 -20.25
C THR A 87 0.28 -6.94 -19.49
N PRO A 88 -0.33 -7.95 -18.84
CA PRO A 88 -1.58 -7.75 -18.12
C PRO A 88 -1.42 -6.79 -16.94
N LEU A 89 -2.46 -6.00 -16.69
CA LEU A 89 -2.59 -5.17 -15.49
C LEU A 89 -3.34 -5.94 -14.42
N TYR A 90 -2.83 -5.93 -13.19
CA TYR A 90 -3.54 -6.46 -12.03
C TYR A 90 -4.03 -5.30 -11.16
N LEU A 91 -5.34 -5.24 -10.94
CA LEU A 91 -5.98 -4.32 -10.00
C LEU A 91 -6.79 -5.13 -9.00
N LEU A 92 -6.40 -5.04 -7.73
CA LEU A 92 -7.04 -5.74 -6.61
C LEU A 92 -7.20 -7.25 -6.85
N GLY A 93 -6.13 -7.90 -7.33
CA GLY A 93 -6.10 -9.32 -7.66
C GLY A 93 -6.80 -9.72 -8.98
N ILE A 94 -7.45 -8.79 -9.68
CA ILE A 94 -8.12 -9.05 -10.96
C ILE A 94 -7.22 -8.66 -12.14
N GLN A 95 -7.10 -9.57 -13.11
CA GLN A 95 -6.31 -9.38 -14.32
C GLN A 95 -7.11 -8.69 -15.43
N TYR A 96 -6.51 -7.69 -16.08
CA TYR A 96 -7.06 -6.99 -17.23
C TYR A 96 -6.03 -6.91 -18.36
N ASP A 97 -6.42 -7.36 -19.55
CA ASP A 97 -5.59 -7.28 -20.77
C ASP A 97 -5.92 -6.05 -21.63
N LYS A 98 -6.90 -5.26 -21.19
CA LYS A 98 -7.41 -4.10 -21.92
C LYS A 98 -7.89 -3.03 -20.95
N ILE A 99 -7.58 -1.78 -21.28
CA ILE A 99 -8.04 -0.60 -20.55
C ILE A 99 -8.74 0.37 -21.49
N TYR A 100 -9.60 1.21 -20.92
CA TYR A 100 -10.32 2.28 -21.60
C TYR A 100 -9.98 3.60 -20.94
N ILE A 101 -9.27 4.45 -21.67
CA ILE A 101 -8.73 5.73 -21.21
C ILE A 101 -9.77 6.81 -21.50
N SER A 102 -10.14 7.58 -20.49
CA SER A 102 -11.09 8.70 -20.59
C SER A 102 -10.38 10.05 -20.62
N ARG A 103 -10.85 10.95 -21.48
CA ARG A 103 -10.43 12.36 -21.51
C ARG A 103 -10.66 13.06 -20.16
N ASP A 104 -11.65 12.61 -19.41
CA ASP A 104 -12.04 13.17 -18.12
C ASP A 104 -11.06 12.80 -16.98
N GLY A 105 -9.92 12.15 -17.24
CA GLY A 105 -8.90 11.86 -16.21
C GLY A 105 -9.12 10.54 -15.47
N ALA A 106 -9.63 9.52 -16.16
CA ALA A 106 -9.90 8.20 -15.58
C ALA A 106 -9.56 7.05 -16.53
N ILE A 107 -9.33 5.86 -15.98
CA ILE A 107 -9.09 4.61 -16.69
C ILE A 107 -10.09 3.59 -16.18
N SER A 108 -10.79 2.94 -17.09
CA SER A 108 -11.78 1.91 -16.80
C SER A 108 -11.42 0.59 -17.49
N PHE A 109 -12.07 -0.48 -17.06
CA PHE A 109 -11.76 -1.84 -17.53
C PHE A 109 -12.92 -2.48 -18.28
N ASN A 110 -14.10 -1.86 -18.22
CA ASN A 110 -15.32 -2.32 -18.89
C ASN A 110 -15.58 -1.51 -20.16
N SER A 111 -16.18 -2.16 -21.15
CA SER A 111 -16.49 -1.51 -22.44
C SER A 111 -17.65 -0.50 -22.39
N HIS A 112 -18.45 -0.55 -21.32
CA HIS A 112 -19.57 0.38 -21.14
C HIS A 112 -19.06 1.71 -20.57
N PRO A 113 -19.71 2.85 -20.89
CA PRO A 113 -19.31 4.14 -20.35
C PRO A 113 -19.44 4.18 -18.82
N ILE A 114 -18.39 4.64 -18.13
CA ILE A 114 -18.36 4.83 -16.67
C ILE A 114 -19.38 5.86 -16.13
N GLY A 115 -19.95 6.66 -17.02
CA GLY A 115 -20.87 7.74 -16.68
C GLY A 115 -20.17 9.02 -16.21
N ASP A 116 -20.85 9.76 -15.33
CA ASP A 116 -20.35 11.02 -14.78
C ASP A 116 -19.48 10.78 -13.53
N PRO A 117 -18.48 11.67 -13.28
CA PRO A 117 -17.66 11.63 -12.07
C PRO A 117 -18.49 11.56 -10.80
N ARG A 118 -18.20 10.57 -9.95
CA ARG A 118 -18.87 10.34 -8.66
C ARG A 118 -17.88 9.74 -7.67
N SER A 119 -18.05 10.10 -6.40
CA SER A 119 -17.26 9.53 -5.31
C SER A 119 -17.48 8.02 -5.19
N PHE A 120 -16.43 7.32 -4.78
CA PHE A 120 -16.48 5.88 -4.49
C PHE A 120 -17.36 5.59 -3.26
N PRO A 121 -18.02 4.42 -3.19
CA PRO A 121 -17.90 3.27 -4.11
C PRO A 121 -18.69 3.39 -5.42
N LEU A 122 -18.30 2.60 -6.43
CA LEU A 122 -18.89 2.48 -7.76
C LEU A 122 -19.34 1.03 -8.04
N ASP A 123 -20.08 0.87 -9.15
CA ASP A 123 -20.52 -0.44 -9.64
C ASP A 123 -19.48 -1.11 -10.57
N ASP A 124 -18.46 -0.37 -11.01
CA ASP A 124 -17.44 -0.83 -11.94
C ASP A 124 -16.04 -0.47 -11.42
N PRO A 125 -15.01 -1.29 -11.74
CA PRO A 125 -13.63 -0.97 -11.41
C PRO A 125 -13.13 0.27 -12.18
N LEU A 126 -12.37 1.12 -11.49
CA LEU A 126 -11.90 2.40 -12.02
C LEU A 126 -10.57 2.82 -11.39
N ILE A 127 -9.67 3.35 -12.19
CA ILE A 127 -8.56 4.19 -11.71
C ILE A 127 -8.92 5.65 -12.03
N ALA A 128 -9.25 6.43 -11.01
CA ALA A 128 -9.51 7.85 -11.11
C ALA A 128 -8.20 8.60 -10.85
N VAL A 129 -7.64 9.24 -11.88
CA VAL A 129 -6.35 9.97 -11.76
C VAL A 129 -6.61 11.41 -11.38
N TYR A 130 -7.56 12.05 -12.07
CA TYR A 130 -8.09 13.38 -11.73
C TYR A 130 -9.46 13.51 -12.38
N TRP A 131 -10.37 12.62 -11.98
CA TRP A 131 -11.60 12.35 -12.70
C TRP A 131 -12.63 13.45 -12.49
N MET A 132 -12.76 14.31 -13.49
CA MET A 132 -13.76 15.38 -13.55
C MET A 132 -14.11 15.68 -15.01
N LYS A 133 -15.28 16.26 -15.25
CA LYS A 133 -15.66 16.68 -16.60
C LYS A 133 -14.68 17.70 -17.15
N SER A 134 -13.95 17.34 -18.20
CA SER A 134 -12.88 18.14 -18.75
C SER A 134 -13.14 18.58 -20.19
N LYS A 135 -12.50 19.67 -20.59
CA LYS A 135 -12.45 20.19 -21.96
C LYS A 135 -11.02 20.63 -22.30
N GLY A 136 -10.81 20.93 -23.58
CA GLY A 136 -9.53 21.40 -24.06
C GLY A 136 -8.44 20.34 -23.99
N GLY A 137 -7.19 20.80 -24.14
CA GLY A 137 -6.02 19.96 -23.99
C GLY A 137 -5.92 18.79 -24.98
N LYS A 138 -4.95 17.93 -24.69
CA LYS A 138 -4.68 16.66 -25.38
C LYS A 138 -4.49 15.56 -24.37
N VAL A 139 -4.75 14.33 -24.80
CA VAL A 139 -4.42 13.15 -24.00
C VAL A 139 -3.52 12.25 -24.84
N TRP A 140 -2.34 11.95 -24.29
CA TRP A 140 -1.30 11.16 -24.90
C TRP A 140 -1.18 9.82 -24.18
N PHE A 141 -1.04 8.73 -24.91
CA PHE A 141 -0.87 7.42 -24.29
C PHE A 141 0.01 6.48 -25.10
N ARG A 142 0.76 5.63 -24.39
CA ARG A 142 1.49 4.50 -24.98
C ARG A 142 1.78 3.43 -23.95
N GLU A 143 1.96 2.21 -24.41
CA GLU A 143 2.71 1.20 -23.68
C GLU A 143 4.15 1.17 -24.20
N THR A 144 5.13 1.11 -23.29
CA THR A 144 6.55 1.14 -23.64
C THR A 144 7.37 0.11 -22.89
N ARG A 145 8.45 -0.32 -23.54
CA ARG A 145 9.52 -1.15 -22.99
C ARG A 145 10.88 -0.46 -23.12
N ASP A 146 10.88 0.87 -23.22
CA ASP A 146 12.11 1.67 -23.32
C ASP A 146 12.99 1.41 -22.10
N PRO A 147 14.25 0.98 -22.27
CA PRO A 147 15.13 0.65 -21.15
C PRO A 147 15.30 1.77 -20.12
N ASN A 148 15.27 3.04 -20.53
CA ASN A 148 15.39 4.18 -19.61
C ASN A 148 14.15 4.35 -18.75
N VAL A 149 12.96 4.14 -19.33
CA VAL A 149 11.68 4.19 -18.60
C VAL A 149 11.58 3.02 -17.62
N ILE A 150 11.93 1.81 -18.07
CA ILE A 150 11.97 0.61 -17.24
C ILE A 150 12.95 0.78 -16.08
N GLU A 151 14.15 1.28 -16.36
CA GLU A 151 15.16 1.51 -15.32
C GLU A 151 14.74 2.60 -14.33
N SER A 152 14.14 3.70 -14.81
CA SER A 152 13.64 4.78 -13.96
C SER A 152 12.53 4.30 -13.02
N THR A 153 11.53 3.58 -13.55
CA THR A 153 10.41 3.03 -12.76
C THR A 153 10.88 1.97 -11.76
N ARG A 154 11.80 1.09 -12.18
CA ARG A 154 12.43 0.10 -11.31
C ARG A 154 13.14 0.76 -10.13
N ASN A 155 13.89 1.83 -10.38
CA ASN A 155 14.61 2.55 -9.34
C ASN A 155 13.67 3.23 -8.35
N GLU A 156 12.60 3.87 -8.83
CA GLU A 156 11.61 4.51 -7.96
C GLU A 156 10.92 3.48 -7.05
N ILE A 157 10.40 2.39 -7.62
CA ILE A 157 9.78 1.31 -6.85
C ILE A 157 10.75 0.72 -5.82
N ASN A 158 12.02 0.52 -6.17
CA ASN A 158 12.99 -0.03 -5.22
C ASN A 158 13.31 0.95 -4.06
N ILE A 159 13.30 2.27 -4.30
CA ILE A 159 13.51 3.27 -3.24
C ILE A 159 12.39 3.22 -2.20
N GLN A 160 11.15 2.95 -2.64
CA GLN A 160 9.97 2.96 -1.78
C GLN A 160 9.68 1.58 -1.17
N TYR A 161 9.66 0.52 -1.98
CA TYR A 161 9.22 -0.82 -1.59
C TYR A 161 10.36 -1.80 -1.24
N LYS A 162 11.63 -1.41 -1.41
CA LYS A 162 12.82 -2.17 -0.98
C LYS A 162 12.95 -3.59 -1.59
N TYR A 163 12.43 -3.81 -2.80
CA TYR A 163 12.58 -5.11 -3.51
C TYR A 163 14.02 -5.45 -3.93
N GLY A 164 14.98 -4.56 -3.73
CA GLY A 164 16.35 -4.75 -4.17
C GLY A 164 16.47 -4.73 -5.69
N LYS A 165 17.29 -5.63 -6.23
CA LYS A 165 17.55 -5.73 -7.67
C LYS A 165 16.59 -6.68 -8.39
N ASP A 166 15.71 -7.35 -7.65
CA ASP A 166 14.91 -8.45 -8.19
C ASP A 166 13.66 -7.95 -8.93
N TYR A 167 13.16 -6.76 -8.56
CA TYR A 167 12.03 -6.14 -9.26
C TYR A 167 12.40 -5.77 -10.70
N LYS A 168 11.57 -6.20 -11.65
CA LYS A 168 11.74 -5.89 -13.07
C LYS A 168 10.38 -5.64 -13.74
N PRO A 169 10.07 -4.40 -14.14
CA PRO A 169 8.92 -4.14 -14.99
C PRO A 169 9.06 -4.84 -16.35
N ASP A 170 7.96 -5.38 -16.86
CA ASP A 170 7.89 -5.97 -18.20
C ASP A 170 7.50 -4.91 -19.24
N SER A 171 6.59 -4.01 -18.88
CA SER A 171 6.24 -2.81 -19.64
C SER A 171 5.69 -1.70 -18.74
N VAL A 172 5.58 -0.49 -19.29
CA VAL A 172 4.98 0.67 -18.62
C VAL A 172 3.96 1.31 -19.54
N VAL A 173 2.73 1.49 -19.08
CA VAL A 173 1.72 2.29 -19.77
C VAL A 173 1.76 3.70 -19.23
N ILE A 174 2.03 4.68 -20.09
CA ILE A 174 2.10 6.09 -19.72
C ILE A 174 0.90 6.77 -20.36
N ILE A 175 0.13 7.50 -19.55
CA ILE A 175 -1.00 8.30 -20.01
C ILE A 175 -0.83 9.70 -19.44
N THR A 176 -0.90 10.71 -20.31
CA THR A 176 -0.70 12.13 -19.99
C THR A 176 -1.94 12.92 -20.39
N TRP A 177 -2.51 13.67 -19.46
CA TRP A 177 -3.50 14.70 -19.75
C TRP A 177 -2.79 16.05 -19.74
N GLU A 178 -2.67 16.64 -20.93
CA GLU A 178 -1.96 17.89 -21.16
C GLU A 178 -2.96 19.02 -21.41
N ASN A 179 -2.88 20.06 -20.59
CA ASN A 179 -3.68 21.29 -20.71
C ASN A 179 -5.20 21.06 -20.72
N THR A 180 -5.68 20.04 -19.98
CA THR A 180 -7.11 19.77 -19.79
C THR A 180 -7.67 20.60 -18.65
N GLN A 181 -8.87 21.17 -18.80
CA GLN A 181 -9.49 22.06 -17.81
C GLN A 181 -10.95 21.70 -17.55
N GLU A 182 -11.53 22.15 -16.45
CA GLU A 182 -12.97 21.99 -16.22
C GLU A 182 -13.83 22.69 -17.31
N ILE A 183 -15.04 22.18 -17.56
CA ILE A 183 -15.90 22.68 -18.66
C ILE A 183 -16.27 24.16 -18.52
N ASN A 184 -16.44 24.68 -17.30
CA ASN A 184 -17.00 26.02 -17.05
C ASN A 184 -15.95 27.13 -16.83
N THR A 185 -14.65 26.82 -16.87
CA THR A 185 -13.60 27.85 -16.77
C THR A 185 -13.23 28.41 -18.13
N ASN A 186 -12.89 29.70 -18.14
CA ASN A 186 -12.16 30.38 -19.23
C ASN A 186 -10.70 30.61 -18.84
N ASN A 187 -10.11 29.69 -18.06
CA ASN A 187 -8.69 29.78 -17.73
C ASN A 187 -7.88 29.54 -19.01
N ASP A 188 -6.84 30.35 -19.21
CA ASP A 188 -5.87 30.18 -20.30
C ASP A 188 -4.92 28.98 -20.03
N GLU A 189 -4.86 28.52 -18.77
CA GLU A 189 -4.00 27.43 -18.33
C GLU A 189 -4.81 26.25 -17.80
N GLY A 190 -4.57 25.07 -18.38
CA GLY A 190 -5.13 23.79 -17.95
C GLY A 190 -4.18 22.99 -17.06
N ASN A 191 -4.69 21.84 -16.63
CA ASN A 191 -3.96 20.88 -15.81
C ASN A 191 -2.99 20.05 -16.66
N LEU A 192 -1.88 19.64 -16.05
CA LEU A 192 -0.90 18.71 -16.60
C LEU A 192 -0.60 17.62 -15.58
N PHE A 193 -1.04 16.40 -15.87
CA PHE A 193 -0.86 15.25 -15.00
C PHE A 193 -0.68 13.95 -15.78
N GLN A 194 -0.04 12.98 -15.15
CA GLN A 194 0.27 11.68 -15.73
C GLN A 194 -0.06 10.54 -14.78
N ILE A 195 -0.27 9.37 -15.38
CA ILE A 195 -0.12 8.09 -14.69
C ILE A 195 0.81 7.18 -15.50
N ALA A 196 1.75 6.55 -14.81
CA ALA A 196 2.52 5.42 -15.31
C ALA A 196 2.06 4.15 -14.59
N LEU A 197 1.39 3.26 -15.32
CA LEU A 197 1.06 1.90 -14.85
C LEU A 197 2.25 1.01 -15.15
N ILE A 198 2.94 0.56 -14.11
CA ILE A 198 4.17 -0.22 -14.18
C ILE A 198 3.77 -1.68 -14.03
N LEU A 199 3.87 -2.42 -15.13
CA LEU A 199 3.26 -3.74 -15.25
C LEU A 199 4.35 -4.81 -15.13
N SER A 200 4.12 -5.80 -14.26
CA SER A 200 4.89 -7.03 -14.25
C SER A 200 4.05 -8.23 -13.84
N GLU A 201 4.15 -9.32 -14.60
CA GLU A 201 3.47 -10.58 -14.27
C GLU A 201 4.06 -11.25 -13.03
N LYS A 202 5.37 -11.07 -12.78
CA LYS A 202 6.09 -11.73 -11.69
C LYS A 202 6.21 -10.85 -10.44
N TYR A 203 6.39 -9.54 -10.61
CA TYR A 203 6.88 -8.70 -9.50
C TYR A 203 5.85 -7.71 -8.93
N GLY A 204 4.62 -7.70 -9.46
CA GLY A 204 3.53 -6.86 -9.01
C GLY A 204 3.23 -5.70 -9.97
N THR A 205 2.11 -5.03 -9.74
CA THR A 205 1.62 -3.91 -10.56
C THR A 205 1.56 -2.65 -9.73
N PHE A 206 2.11 -1.55 -10.26
CA PHE A 206 2.17 -0.27 -9.58
C PHE A 206 1.54 0.84 -10.41
N ALA A 207 0.97 1.83 -9.75
CA ALA A 207 0.51 3.08 -10.35
C ALA A 207 1.35 4.23 -9.81
N HIS A 208 2.09 4.91 -10.68
CA HIS A 208 2.81 6.13 -10.35
C HIS A 208 2.08 7.33 -10.96
N ILE A 209 1.48 8.17 -10.13
CA ILE A 209 0.74 9.37 -10.54
C ILE A 209 1.62 10.59 -10.34
N VAL A 210 1.65 11.47 -11.34
CA VAL A 210 2.47 12.69 -11.35
C VAL A 210 1.59 13.90 -11.68
N TYR A 211 1.34 14.76 -10.70
CA TYR A 211 0.65 16.04 -10.85
C TYR A 211 1.66 17.15 -11.04
N SER A 212 2.02 17.44 -12.29
CA SER A 212 2.99 18.52 -12.59
C SER A 212 2.38 19.91 -12.44
N LYS A 213 1.11 20.07 -12.80
CA LYS A 213 0.39 21.34 -12.67
C LYS A 213 -1.11 21.09 -12.53
N LEU A 214 -1.72 21.62 -11.46
CA LEU A 214 -3.17 21.63 -11.27
C LEU A 214 -3.64 23.09 -11.17
N SER A 215 -4.27 23.59 -12.24
CA SER A 215 -4.76 24.97 -12.37
C SER A 215 -6.28 25.09 -12.24
N THR A 216 -7.00 23.99 -12.42
CA THR A 216 -8.46 23.91 -12.31
C THR A 216 -8.87 22.66 -11.54
N ASN A 217 -9.91 22.77 -10.73
CA ASN A 217 -10.50 21.67 -9.99
C ASN A 217 -12.00 21.91 -9.83
N ASN A 218 -12.79 20.90 -10.18
CA ASN A 218 -14.22 20.85 -9.91
C ASN A 218 -14.54 19.51 -9.25
N ASP A 219 -14.17 19.39 -7.97
CA ASP A 219 -14.36 18.21 -7.14
C ASP A 219 -13.85 16.91 -7.79
N ALA A 220 -12.62 16.95 -8.33
CA ALA A 220 -12.06 15.81 -9.03
C ALA A 220 -11.97 14.57 -8.13
N ILE A 221 -12.40 13.41 -8.66
CA ILE A 221 -12.28 12.12 -7.99
C ILE A 221 -10.90 11.55 -8.26
N VAL A 222 -10.24 11.10 -7.19
CA VAL A 222 -8.90 10.53 -7.25
C VAL A 222 -8.82 9.29 -6.37
N GLY A 223 -8.36 8.20 -6.97
CA GLY A 223 -8.20 6.93 -6.27
C GLY A 223 -8.39 5.71 -7.15
N PHE A 224 -8.57 4.57 -6.48
CA PHE A 224 -8.71 3.26 -7.10
C PHE A 224 -9.97 2.58 -6.58
N HIS A 225 -10.74 1.99 -7.49
CA HIS A 225 -11.93 1.21 -7.17
C HIS A 225 -11.82 -0.17 -7.82
N GLY A 226 -11.92 -1.24 -7.03
CA GLY A 226 -11.96 -2.61 -7.55
C GLY A 226 -13.32 -2.99 -8.12
N GLU A 227 -13.49 -4.27 -8.42
CA GLU A 227 -14.82 -4.84 -8.72
C GLU A 227 -15.76 -4.67 -7.51
N PRO A 228 -17.10 -4.68 -7.69
CA PRO A 228 -18.06 -4.63 -6.60
C PRO A 228 -17.77 -5.66 -5.50
N GLY A 229 -17.68 -5.16 -4.26
CA GLY A 229 -17.37 -5.98 -3.08
C GLY A 229 -15.87 -6.11 -2.78
N LEU A 230 -14.98 -5.62 -3.65
CA LEU A 230 -13.57 -5.44 -3.37
C LEU A 230 -13.29 -4.07 -2.72
N HIS A 231 -12.03 -3.85 -2.34
CA HIS A 231 -11.57 -2.62 -1.72
C HIS A 231 -11.61 -1.41 -2.68
N TYR A 232 -11.68 -0.20 -2.11
CA TYR A 232 -11.46 1.05 -2.83
C TYR A 232 -10.67 2.01 -1.95
N LEU A 233 -9.87 2.86 -2.59
CA LEU A 233 -9.05 3.88 -1.96
C LEU A 233 -9.39 5.24 -2.55
N ASN A 234 -9.77 6.21 -1.71
CA ASN A 234 -9.81 7.62 -2.09
C ASN A 234 -8.53 8.30 -1.62
N LEU A 235 -7.94 9.13 -2.47
CA LEU A 235 -6.88 10.04 -2.02
C LEU A 235 -7.48 11.22 -1.22
N PRO A 236 -6.68 11.89 -0.37
CA PRO A 236 -7.14 13.04 0.40
C PRO A 236 -7.69 14.15 -0.50
N GLY A 237 -8.87 14.68 -0.17
CA GLY A 237 -9.53 15.73 -0.95
C GLY A 237 -10.24 15.23 -2.22
N SER A 238 -10.19 13.92 -2.52
CA SER A 238 -10.96 13.34 -3.63
C SER A 238 -12.45 13.69 -3.49
N GLY A 239 -13.03 14.26 -4.55
CA GLY A 239 -14.42 14.72 -4.57
C GLY A 239 -14.67 16.04 -3.85
N THR A 240 -13.64 16.83 -3.58
CA THR A 240 -13.76 18.18 -3.03
C THR A 240 -12.80 19.16 -3.72
N GLU A 241 -12.91 20.44 -3.37
CA GLU A 241 -11.99 21.50 -3.84
C GLU A 241 -10.53 21.23 -3.44
N ASP A 242 -10.30 20.46 -2.37
CA ASP A 242 -8.97 20.11 -1.85
C ASP A 242 -8.22 19.10 -2.73
N ALA A 243 -8.84 18.49 -3.74
CA ALA A 243 -8.14 17.62 -4.69
C ALA A 243 -6.97 18.36 -5.39
N ILE A 244 -7.03 19.68 -5.49
CA ILE A 244 -5.94 20.51 -6.01
C ILE A 244 -4.65 20.41 -5.18
N LEU A 245 -4.77 20.11 -3.87
CA LEU A 245 -3.64 19.99 -2.94
C LEU A 245 -2.79 18.73 -3.19
N LEU A 246 -3.24 17.82 -4.06
CA LEU A 246 -2.46 16.64 -4.46
C LEU A 246 -1.18 17.01 -5.19
N GLY A 247 -1.12 18.20 -5.80
CA GLY A 247 0.11 18.76 -6.39
C GLY A 247 1.17 19.16 -5.36
N ASP A 248 0.78 19.38 -4.11
CA ASP A 248 1.68 19.83 -3.02
C ASP A 248 2.03 18.69 -2.03
N LYS A 249 1.40 17.53 -2.18
CA LYS A 249 1.53 16.35 -1.29
C LYS A 249 2.18 15.17 -2.02
N SER A 250 2.61 14.16 -1.26
CA SER A 250 3.29 12.97 -1.80
C SER A 250 3.40 11.86 -0.75
N ASP A 251 3.41 10.61 -1.19
CA ASP A 251 3.78 9.42 -0.40
C ASP A 251 5.24 8.98 -0.62
N ILE A 252 5.91 9.52 -1.65
CA ILE A 252 7.31 9.20 -2.00
C ILE A 252 8.32 10.32 -1.66
N GLY A 253 7.82 11.47 -1.18
CA GLY A 253 8.64 12.61 -0.75
C GLY A 253 8.95 13.62 -1.85
N ILE A 254 8.29 13.53 -3.01
CA ILE A 254 8.38 14.50 -4.11
C ILE A 254 6.99 15.10 -4.33
N PRO A 255 6.78 16.40 -4.05
CA PRO A 255 5.46 17.03 -4.20
C PRO A 255 4.84 16.80 -5.58
N GLY A 256 3.59 16.34 -5.58
CA GLY A 256 2.84 16.01 -6.79
C GLY A 256 3.03 14.57 -7.27
N GLU A 257 3.93 13.78 -6.69
CA GLU A 257 4.15 12.39 -7.07
C GLU A 257 3.60 11.41 -6.03
N TRP A 258 2.92 10.37 -6.52
CA TRP A 258 2.24 9.37 -5.72
C TRP A 258 2.47 7.96 -6.27
N LEU A 259 2.89 6.98 -5.45
CA LEU A 259 3.23 5.63 -5.89
C LEU A 259 2.49 4.53 -5.11
N PHE A 260 1.59 3.84 -5.81
CA PHE A 260 0.76 2.79 -5.24
C PHE A 260 1.14 1.41 -5.77
N ARG A 261 1.08 0.39 -4.93
CA ARG A 261 0.98 -1.01 -5.37
C ARG A 261 -0.49 -1.41 -5.46
N ILE A 262 -0.91 -1.87 -6.63
CA ILE A 262 -2.33 -2.03 -6.96
C ILE A 262 -2.73 -3.49 -7.27
N ASP A 263 -1.79 -4.44 -7.31
CA ASP A 263 -2.06 -5.84 -7.70
C ASP A 263 -2.61 -6.73 -6.58
N ALA A 264 -2.39 -6.39 -5.31
CA ALA A 264 -2.72 -7.26 -4.19
C ALA A 264 -4.23 -7.51 -4.04
N ASP A 265 -4.64 -8.68 -3.56
CA ASP A 265 -6.06 -9.08 -3.55
C ASP A 265 -6.87 -8.49 -2.38
N ASP A 266 -6.21 -7.84 -1.41
CA ASP A 266 -6.82 -7.33 -0.19
C ASP A 266 -7.03 -5.81 -0.20
N GLN A 267 -6.04 -5.04 -0.64
CA GLN A 267 -6.09 -3.58 -0.67
C GLN A 267 -5.05 -2.97 -1.62
N ILE A 268 -5.15 -1.66 -1.81
CA ILE A 268 -4.13 -0.84 -2.47
C ILE A 268 -3.12 -0.40 -1.41
N TYR A 269 -1.84 -0.65 -1.66
CA TYR A 269 -0.79 -0.21 -0.74
C TYR A 269 -0.17 1.10 -1.20
N LEU A 270 0.07 2.00 -0.26
CA LEU A 270 0.76 3.28 -0.47
C LEU A 270 2.23 3.12 -0.08
N CYS A 271 2.46 2.57 1.10
CA CYS A 271 3.78 2.52 1.70
C CYS A 271 4.43 1.15 1.55
N GLY A 272 5.72 1.19 1.23
CA GLY A 272 6.59 0.03 1.35
C GLY A 272 6.71 -0.48 2.79
N PRO A 273 7.34 -1.65 2.96
CA PRO A 273 7.41 -2.32 4.26
C PRO A 273 8.12 -1.47 5.31
N GLY A 274 7.55 -1.43 6.51
CA GLY A 274 8.07 -0.70 7.67
C GLY A 274 7.56 0.74 7.85
N SER A 275 6.71 1.22 6.94
CA SER A 275 6.13 2.57 6.95
C SER A 275 4.62 2.55 6.71
N LYS A 276 3.94 3.57 7.21
CA LYS A 276 2.50 3.81 7.03
C LYS A 276 2.18 5.31 7.01
N GLY A 277 0.91 5.62 6.81
CA GLY A 277 0.39 6.98 6.75
C GLY A 277 0.43 7.54 5.34
N ILE A 278 -0.30 8.62 5.10
CA ILE A 278 -0.51 9.15 3.74
C ILE A 278 0.79 9.64 3.07
N GLU A 279 1.79 10.03 3.84
CA GLU A 279 3.12 10.45 3.35
C GLU A 279 4.20 9.37 3.58
N CYS A 280 3.84 8.18 4.07
CA CYS A 280 4.77 7.10 4.40
C CYS A 280 5.93 7.48 5.34
N VAL A 281 5.69 8.47 6.20
CA VAL A 281 6.69 8.98 7.17
C VAL A 281 6.57 8.32 8.55
N GLU A 282 5.43 7.70 8.85
CA GLU A 282 5.20 7.03 10.13
C GLU A 282 5.78 5.62 10.09
N SER A 283 6.49 5.22 11.14
CA SER A 283 6.97 3.85 11.28
C SER A 283 5.86 2.92 11.78
N CYS A 284 5.98 1.63 11.48
CA CYS A 284 5.08 0.62 12.05
C CYS A 284 5.13 0.61 13.59
N SER A 285 4.01 0.26 14.20
CA SER A 285 3.96 -0.02 15.64
C SER A 285 4.72 -1.33 15.94
N PRO A 286 5.14 -1.60 17.20
CA PRO A 286 6.09 -2.67 17.52
C PRO A 286 5.72 -4.09 17.01
N ASN A 287 4.43 -4.38 16.90
CA ASN A 287 3.94 -5.69 16.44
C ASN A 287 3.44 -5.66 15.00
N GLN A 288 3.62 -4.56 14.27
CA GLN A 288 3.14 -4.40 12.91
C GLN A 288 4.29 -4.46 11.91
N TRP A 289 4.03 -5.07 10.76
CA TRP A 289 4.99 -5.21 9.68
C TRP A 289 4.28 -5.24 8.33
N TYR A 290 5.05 -5.45 7.26
CA TYR A 290 4.59 -5.47 5.86
C TYR A 290 4.24 -4.07 5.32
N MET A 291 3.68 -4.03 4.11
CA MET A 291 3.23 -2.81 3.43
C MET A 291 2.09 -2.17 4.22
N ASP A 292 2.15 -0.84 4.34
CA ASP A 292 1.26 -0.03 5.19
C ASP A 292 1.12 -0.53 6.64
N CYS A 293 2.06 -1.35 7.13
CA CYS A 293 2.01 -1.97 8.47
C CYS A 293 0.73 -2.79 8.72
N THR A 294 0.21 -3.44 7.68
CA THR A 294 -1.09 -4.13 7.66
C THR A 294 -1.07 -5.52 8.28
N ARG A 295 0.10 -6.09 8.52
CA ARG A 295 0.25 -7.41 9.16
C ARG A 295 0.73 -7.27 10.58
N GLU A 296 0.39 -8.25 11.41
CA GLU A 296 0.83 -8.33 12.80
C GLU A 296 1.73 -9.54 13.05
N CYS A 297 2.62 -9.41 14.02
CA CYS A 297 3.52 -10.45 14.50
C CYS A 297 3.31 -10.65 16.01
N HIS A 298 3.41 -11.89 16.47
CA HIS A 298 3.14 -12.25 17.87
C HIS A 298 4.33 -12.98 18.49
N CYS A 299 5.43 -12.26 18.65
CA CYS A 299 6.69 -12.78 19.15
C CYS A 299 6.68 -13.10 20.65
N GLU A 300 7.50 -14.07 21.05
CA GLU A 300 7.69 -14.46 22.44
C GLU A 300 7.97 -13.26 23.35
N SER A 301 7.28 -13.22 24.50
CA SER A 301 7.35 -12.12 25.47
C SER A 301 6.88 -10.76 24.95
N ASN A 302 6.09 -10.72 23.87
CA ASN A 302 5.60 -9.49 23.22
C ASN A 302 6.74 -8.55 22.78
N VAL A 303 7.89 -9.12 22.40
CA VAL A 303 8.98 -8.33 21.83
C VAL A 303 8.59 -7.88 20.43
N SER A 304 8.99 -6.66 20.06
CA SER A 304 8.79 -6.11 18.71
C SER A 304 9.46 -6.99 17.65
N CYS A 305 8.75 -7.29 16.56
CA CYS A 305 9.38 -7.85 15.36
C CYS A 305 10.03 -6.75 14.51
N ASP A 306 10.82 -7.16 13.52
CA ASP A 306 11.29 -6.24 12.49
C ASP A 306 10.12 -5.77 11.62
N SER A 307 9.96 -4.46 11.49
CA SER A 307 8.84 -3.85 10.76
C SER A 307 8.85 -4.12 9.25
N ASN A 308 9.99 -4.51 8.68
CA ASN A 308 10.12 -4.76 7.25
C ASN A 308 9.69 -6.18 6.87
N ASP A 309 10.13 -7.18 7.63
CA ASP A 309 9.96 -8.60 7.29
C ASP A 309 9.17 -9.41 8.33
N GLY A 310 8.76 -8.80 9.44
CA GLY A 310 7.97 -9.42 10.50
C GLY A 310 8.72 -10.38 11.41
N HIS A 311 10.04 -10.55 11.25
CA HIS A 311 10.77 -11.58 11.98
C HIS A 311 10.93 -11.24 13.47
N CYS A 312 10.61 -12.22 14.31
CA CYS A 312 10.83 -12.14 15.74
C CYS A 312 12.33 -12.30 16.07
N PRO A 313 12.91 -11.49 16.98
CA PRO A 313 14.34 -11.57 17.31
C PRO A 313 14.81 -12.94 17.81
N SER A 314 13.96 -13.67 18.53
CA SER A 314 14.23 -15.03 19.00
C SER A 314 13.79 -16.14 18.04
N GLY A 315 13.07 -15.80 16.97
CA GLY A 315 12.38 -16.75 16.09
C GLY A 315 11.31 -17.59 16.79
N ARG A 316 10.83 -17.16 17.97
CA ARG A 316 9.83 -17.88 18.78
C ARG A 316 8.54 -17.08 18.92
N CYS A 317 7.44 -17.81 18.96
CA CYS A 317 6.11 -17.26 19.04
C CYS A 317 5.59 -17.22 20.48
N ASN A 318 4.71 -16.27 20.76
CA ASN A 318 3.87 -16.32 21.95
C ASN A 318 2.96 -17.55 21.93
N LYS A 319 2.49 -17.94 23.11
CA LYS A 319 1.46 -18.98 23.23
C LYS A 319 0.22 -18.59 22.42
N GLY A 320 -0.36 -19.56 21.70
CA GLY A 320 -1.50 -19.35 20.81
C GLY A 320 -1.10 -19.00 19.37
N TRP A 321 0.19 -18.78 19.09
CA TRP A 321 0.67 -18.38 17.77
C TRP A 321 1.71 -19.35 17.21
N ARG A 322 1.73 -19.48 15.88
CA ARG A 322 2.65 -20.30 15.09
C ARG A 322 3.08 -19.55 13.82
N GLY A 323 3.90 -20.18 13.00
CA GLY A 323 4.50 -19.52 11.82
C GLY A 323 5.82 -18.81 12.13
N ALA A 324 6.61 -19.38 13.04
CA ALA A 324 7.99 -18.94 13.24
C ALA A 324 8.75 -18.89 11.90
N PRO A 325 9.58 -17.87 11.66
CA PRO A 325 10.03 -16.86 12.64
C PRO A 325 9.13 -15.62 12.79
N ILE A 326 8.02 -15.48 12.06
CA ILE A 326 7.18 -14.26 12.03
C ILE A 326 6.07 -14.29 13.09
N CYS A 327 5.49 -15.47 13.32
CA CYS A 327 4.43 -15.67 14.31
C CYS A 327 3.14 -14.89 14.01
N ASP A 328 2.69 -14.93 12.75
CA ASP A 328 1.49 -14.27 12.22
C ASP A 328 0.29 -15.22 12.06
N ARG A 329 0.45 -16.52 12.33
CA ARG A 329 -0.62 -17.52 12.23
C ARG A 329 -1.15 -17.93 13.58
N ASP A 330 -2.46 -17.87 13.71
CA ASP A 330 -3.18 -18.37 14.87
C ASP A 330 -3.09 -19.91 14.99
N ILE A 331 -3.07 -20.41 16.22
CA ILE A 331 -3.24 -21.83 16.52
C ILE A 331 -4.71 -22.06 16.81
N ASN A 332 -5.39 -22.85 15.97
CA ASN A 332 -6.76 -23.22 16.24
C ASN A 332 -6.82 -24.35 17.29
N GLU A 333 -6.81 -24.01 18.59
CA GLU A 333 -6.79 -25.03 19.65
C GLU A 333 -8.03 -25.92 19.66
N CYS A 334 -9.18 -25.40 19.20
CA CYS A 334 -10.42 -26.16 19.06
C CYS A 334 -10.31 -27.27 18.02
N PHE A 335 -9.53 -27.05 16.96
CA PHE A 335 -9.28 -28.04 15.93
C PHE A 335 -8.19 -29.04 16.36
N GLU A 336 -7.08 -28.55 16.93
CA GLU A 336 -5.92 -29.35 17.33
C GLU A 336 -6.24 -30.29 18.51
N ASN A 337 -7.09 -29.87 19.45
CA ASN A 337 -7.47 -30.69 20.59
C ASN A 337 -9.00 -30.69 20.81
N LYS A 338 -9.65 -31.76 20.34
CA LYS A 338 -11.10 -31.97 20.47
C LYS A 338 -11.63 -31.99 21.91
N HIS A 339 -10.77 -32.21 22.91
CA HIS A 339 -11.14 -32.26 24.32
C HIS A 339 -10.46 -31.14 25.14
N VAL A 340 -10.18 -30.00 24.51
CA VAL A 340 -9.56 -28.86 25.20
C VAL A 340 -10.48 -28.23 26.26
N CYS A 341 -11.80 -28.30 26.06
CA CYS A 341 -12.81 -27.75 26.96
C CYS A 341 -13.36 -28.79 27.95
N SER A 342 -13.80 -28.32 29.13
CA SER A 342 -14.41 -29.17 30.15
C SER A 342 -15.87 -29.50 29.85
N HIS A 343 -16.46 -30.42 30.61
CA HIS A 343 -17.85 -30.83 30.41
C HIS A 343 -18.88 -29.75 30.79
N GLU A 344 -18.51 -28.77 31.64
CA GLU A 344 -19.38 -27.65 31.98
C GLU A 344 -19.51 -26.64 30.84
N THR A 345 -18.48 -26.50 30.01
CA THR A 345 -18.41 -25.56 28.88
C THR A 345 -17.81 -26.23 27.63
N PRO A 346 -18.46 -27.25 27.06
CA PRO A 346 -17.86 -28.09 26.04
C PRO A 346 -17.79 -27.44 24.64
N ASP A 347 -18.44 -26.29 24.43
CA ASP A 347 -18.42 -25.59 23.13
C ASP A 347 -17.16 -24.73 22.99
N CYS A 348 -16.15 -25.26 22.29
CA CYS A 348 -14.93 -24.52 21.98
C CYS A 348 -15.15 -23.52 20.84
N VAL A 349 -14.72 -22.28 21.04
CA VAL A 349 -14.70 -21.21 20.03
C VAL A 349 -13.28 -20.68 19.92
N ASN A 350 -12.71 -20.77 18.72
CA ASN A 350 -11.37 -20.28 18.43
C ASN A 350 -11.35 -18.74 18.37
N THR A 351 -10.28 -18.12 18.86
CA THR A 351 -10.06 -16.68 18.81
C THR A 351 -8.59 -16.38 18.44
N PRO A 352 -8.26 -15.24 17.83
CA PRO A 352 -6.85 -14.93 17.56
C PRO A 352 -6.00 -14.93 18.85
N GLY A 353 -5.05 -15.85 18.93
CA GLY A 353 -4.11 -16.06 20.03
C GLY A 353 -4.66 -16.87 21.23
N ALA A 354 -5.89 -17.38 21.18
CA ALA A 354 -6.50 -18.13 22.27
C ALA A 354 -7.77 -18.90 21.85
N TYR A 355 -8.41 -19.58 22.80
CA TYR A 355 -9.74 -20.14 22.61
C TYR A 355 -10.61 -19.87 23.84
N ILE A 356 -11.92 -19.87 23.64
CA ILE A 356 -12.91 -19.70 24.71
C ILE A 356 -13.81 -20.93 24.74
N CYS A 357 -14.03 -21.46 25.95
CA CYS A 357 -14.95 -22.57 26.20
C CYS A 357 -16.27 -22.04 26.75
N LEU A 358 -17.37 -22.33 26.05
CA LEU A 358 -18.72 -21.85 26.38
C LEU A 358 -19.70 -23.02 26.56
N CYS A 359 -20.88 -22.71 27.11
CA CYS A 359 -22.03 -23.60 27.05
C CYS A 359 -23.11 -22.94 26.19
N LEU A 360 -23.29 -23.43 24.96
CA LEU A 360 -24.25 -22.90 23.99
C LEU A 360 -25.62 -23.60 24.08
N ASP A 361 -25.65 -24.85 24.55
CA ASP A 361 -26.88 -25.63 24.70
C ASP A 361 -27.02 -26.17 26.13
N TYR A 362 -27.65 -25.38 26.99
CA TYR A 362 -27.86 -25.74 28.38
C TYR A 362 -29.17 -26.50 28.59
N ASN A 363 -29.08 -27.71 29.14
CA ASN A 363 -30.25 -28.53 29.46
C ASN A 363 -30.72 -28.28 30.90
N ASN A 364 -31.83 -27.54 31.03
CA ASN A 364 -32.45 -27.24 32.33
C ASN A 364 -32.91 -28.49 33.11
N SER A 365 -33.21 -29.60 32.42
CA SER A 365 -33.71 -30.82 33.07
C SER A 365 -32.58 -31.61 33.73
N THR A 366 -31.44 -31.72 33.06
CA THR A 366 -30.23 -32.38 33.61
C THR A 366 -29.33 -31.42 34.37
N LYS A 367 -29.60 -30.10 34.31
CA LYS A 367 -28.76 -29.02 34.84
C LYS A 367 -27.33 -29.05 34.31
N SER A 368 -27.16 -29.52 33.08
CA SER A 368 -25.84 -29.72 32.46
C SER A 368 -25.81 -29.10 31.06
N CYS A 369 -24.62 -28.75 30.60
CA CYS A 369 -24.45 -28.43 29.19
C CYS A 369 -24.52 -29.68 28.33
N ASN A 370 -25.20 -29.61 27.20
CA ASN A 370 -25.16 -30.66 26.19
C ASN A 370 -23.81 -30.64 25.48
N GLN A 371 -23.33 -31.81 25.08
CA GLN A 371 -22.09 -31.90 24.30
C GLN A 371 -22.30 -31.32 22.90
N PRO A 372 -21.27 -30.69 22.31
CA PRO A 372 -21.37 -30.14 20.96
C PRO A 372 -21.77 -31.24 19.98
N VAL A 373 -22.86 -31.03 19.24
CA VAL A 373 -23.27 -31.91 18.14
C VAL A 373 -22.19 -31.81 17.06
N ASN A 374 -21.49 -32.92 16.78
CA ASN A 374 -20.37 -33.04 15.82
C ASN A 374 -20.44 -32.01 14.65
N LYS A 375 -19.75 -30.87 14.79
CA LYS A 375 -19.79 -29.75 13.82
C LYS A 375 -18.75 -29.93 12.71
N GLU A 376 -18.80 -31.05 12.00
CA GLU A 376 -18.16 -31.11 10.65
C GLU A 376 -18.85 -30.15 9.65
N LYS A 377 -19.97 -29.51 10.02
CA LYS A 377 -20.77 -28.66 9.12
C LYS A 377 -20.70 -27.13 9.32
N ILE A 378 -19.98 -26.59 10.31
CA ILE A 378 -19.97 -25.12 10.55
C ILE A 378 -18.57 -24.47 10.37
N VAL A 379 -17.48 -25.23 10.35
CA VAL A 379 -16.11 -24.64 10.32
C VAL A 379 -15.61 -24.28 8.91
N LYS A 380 -16.27 -24.73 7.83
CA LYS A 380 -15.86 -24.41 6.44
C LYS A 380 -16.01 -22.93 6.03
N GLN A 381 -16.32 -22.01 6.93
CA GLN A 381 -16.55 -20.61 6.56
C GLN A 381 -15.49 -19.61 7.06
N PHE A 382 -14.50 -20.03 7.85
CA PHE A 382 -13.42 -19.14 8.30
C PHE A 382 -12.01 -19.74 8.26
N ASP A 383 -11.83 -20.92 7.67
CA ASP A 383 -10.49 -21.49 7.51
C ASP A 383 -9.78 -20.87 6.30
N ASP A 384 -8.72 -20.12 6.62
CA ASP A 384 -7.47 -19.98 5.89
C ASP A 384 -7.57 -19.94 4.35
N LYS A 385 -7.79 -18.75 3.78
CA LYS A 385 -7.07 -18.42 2.54
C LYS A 385 -5.66 -18.00 2.99
N PRO A 386 -4.63 -18.84 2.84
CA PRO A 386 -3.27 -18.36 3.04
C PRO A 386 -3.06 -17.19 2.09
N SER A 387 -2.61 -16.05 2.61
CA SER A 387 -2.13 -14.96 1.76
C SER A 387 -1.04 -15.53 0.86
N THR A 388 -1.36 -15.71 -0.42
CA THR A 388 -0.42 -16.13 -1.46
C THR A 388 0.47 -14.95 -1.83
N HIS A 389 1.19 -14.40 -0.87
CA HIS A 389 2.19 -13.34 -1.05
C HIS A 389 3.44 -13.66 -0.25
N LEU A 390 3.96 -14.88 -0.40
CA LEU A 390 5.40 -15.05 -0.37
C LEU A 390 5.93 -14.48 -1.68
N PRO A 391 7.03 -13.70 -1.69
CA PRO A 391 7.70 -13.40 -2.95
C PRO A 391 7.92 -14.74 -3.64
N ILE A 392 7.60 -14.83 -4.93
CA ILE A 392 7.62 -16.05 -5.75
C ILE A 392 8.88 -16.89 -5.52
N PHE A 393 9.97 -16.25 -5.10
CA PHE A 393 11.20 -16.87 -4.62
C PHE A 393 11.05 -17.88 -3.47
N GLN A 394 10.23 -17.65 -2.44
CA GLN A 394 10.10 -18.62 -1.35
C GLN A 394 9.38 -19.88 -1.83
N LYS A 395 8.37 -19.73 -2.69
CA LYS A 395 7.63 -20.85 -3.26
C LYS A 395 8.50 -21.68 -4.20
N GLU A 396 9.30 -21.03 -5.06
CA GLU A 396 10.26 -21.72 -5.94
C GLU A 396 11.39 -22.39 -5.14
N VAL A 397 11.85 -21.81 -4.03
CA VAL A 397 12.88 -22.41 -3.15
C VAL A 397 12.32 -23.56 -2.32
N ASP A 398 11.09 -23.46 -1.83
CA ASP A 398 10.42 -24.53 -1.07
C ASP A 398 10.10 -25.72 -2.00
N GLU A 399 9.62 -25.48 -3.22
CA GLU A 399 9.42 -26.54 -4.24
C GLU A 399 10.75 -27.15 -4.70
N LEU A 400 11.81 -26.37 -4.87
CA LEU A 400 13.14 -26.92 -5.18
C LEU A 400 13.68 -27.78 -4.03
N ASN A 401 13.50 -27.34 -2.78
CA ASN A 401 13.97 -28.07 -1.60
C ASN A 401 13.17 -29.37 -1.41
N GLU A 402 11.86 -29.37 -1.65
CA GLU A 402 11.04 -30.57 -1.57
C GLU A 402 11.46 -31.59 -2.65
N HIS A 403 11.68 -31.15 -3.88
CA HIS A 403 12.22 -32.00 -4.95
C HIS A 403 13.65 -32.48 -4.67
N LEU A 404 14.50 -31.68 -4.03
CA LEU A 404 15.85 -32.09 -3.64
C LEU A 404 15.82 -33.14 -2.52
N ILE A 405 14.94 -32.98 -1.53
CA ILE A 405 14.75 -33.93 -0.42
C ILE A 405 14.23 -35.27 -0.96
N ASP A 406 13.27 -35.25 -1.88
CA ASP A 406 12.77 -36.47 -2.52
C ASP A 406 13.83 -37.16 -3.39
N ALA A 407 14.63 -36.40 -4.14
CA ALA A 407 15.74 -36.93 -4.93
C ALA A 407 16.85 -37.54 -4.06
N VAL A 408 17.18 -36.90 -2.93
CA VAL A 408 18.18 -37.42 -1.99
C VAL A 408 17.66 -38.66 -1.27
N SER A 409 16.39 -38.67 -0.87
CA SER A 409 15.73 -39.82 -0.23
C SER A 409 15.67 -41.05 -1.15
N THR A 410 15.26 -40.86 -2.41
CA THR A 410 15.22 -41.95 -3.41
C THR A 410 16.63 -42.45 -3.75
N THR A 411 17.63 -41.56 -3.84
CA THR A 411 19.02 -41.97 -4.09
C THR A 411 19.59 -42.77 -2.91
N LEU A 412 19.30 -42.36 -1.66
CA LEU A 412 19.70 -43.09 -0.46
C LEU A 412 19.04 -44.47 -0.37
N GLN A 413 17.76 -44.60 -0.74
CA GLN A 413 17.09 -45.90 -0.80
C GLN A 413 17.71 -46.83 -1.85
N VAL A 414 18.02 -46.32 -3.05
CA VAL A 414 18.65 -47.15 -4.11
C VAL A 414 20.06 -47.60 -3.71
N ILE A 415 20.84 -46.76 -3.02
CA ILE A 415 22.15 -47.14 -2.49
C ILE A 415 22.01 -48.22 -1.41
N PHE A 416 21.06 -48.08 -0.49
CA PHE A 416 20.79 -49.07 0.55
C PHE A 416 20.34 -50.43 -0.02
N PHE A 417 19.52 -50.45 -1.07
CA PHE A 417 19.09 -51.71 -1.70
C PHE A 417 20.21 -52.40 -2.48
N LYS A 418 21.12 -51.65 -3.13
CA LYS A 418 22.26 -52.24 -3.84
C LYS A 418 23.33 -52.81 -2.91
N THR A 419 23.57 -52.21 -1.75
CA THR A 419 24.52 -52.75 -0.77
C THR A 419 23.99 -54.01 -0.09
N PHE A 420 22.68 -54.14 0.14
CA PHE A 420 22.11 -55.35 0.76
C PHE A 420 21.96 -56.56 -0.18
N SER A 421 22.00 -56.40 -1.50
CA SER A 421 21.97 -57.56 -2.44
C SER A 421 23.36 -58.11 -2.79
N LEU A 422 24.44 -57.51 -2.27
CA LEU A 422 25.83 -57.96 -2.51
C LEU A 422 26.51 -58.58 -1.28
N PHE A 423 25.79 -58.67 -0.15
CA PHE A 423 26.14 -59.50 1.00
C PHE A 423 25.20 -60.70 1.05
#